data_AF-A0A9X8YMJ2-F1
#
_entry.id   AF-A0A9X8YMJ2-F1
#
_cell.length_a   1.000
_cell.length_b   1.000
_cell.length_c   1.000
_cell.angle_alpha   90.00
_cell.angle_beta   90.00
_cell.angle_gamma   90.00
#
_symmetry.space_group_name_H-M   'P 1'
#
loop_
_entity.id
_entity.type
_entity.pdbx_description
1 polymer ?
#
loop_
_entity_poly.entity_id
_entity_poly.type
_entity_poly.pdbx_seq_one_letter_code
_entity_poly.pdbx_strand_id
1 'polypeptide(L)' 'MLTATTAAAPDGQPYQLTLLQNADGMTVTLMDWGATWLSAVLPLKSGEKRELLLGCRSP' A
#
# COMPACT_ATOMS: atom_id res chain seq x y z
N MET A 1 -0.20 -7.24 -7.36
CA MET A 1 -1.65 -7.40 -7.56
C MET A 1 -2.30 -6.04 -7.57
N LEU A 2 -3.13 -5.75 -8.57
CA LEU A 2 -3.94 -4.54 -8.60
C LEU A 2 -5.30 -4.85 -7.96
N THR A 3 -5.74 -4.00 -7.05
CA THR A 3 -7.03 -4.11 -6.37
C THR A 3 -7.81 -2.83 -6.60
N ALA A 4 -8.95 -2.93 -7.28
CA ALA A 4 -9.88 -1.82 -7.43
C ALA A 4 -10.61 -1.59 -6.10
N THR A 5 -10.72 -0.33 -5.69
CA THR A 5 -11.45 0.07 -4.48
C THR A 5 -12.75 0.75 -4.83
N THR A 6 -13.69 0.82 -3.88
CA THR A 6 -14.95 1.57 -4.05
C THR A 6 -14.86 3.02 -3.60
N ALA A 7 -13.76 3.41 -2.95
CA ALA A 7 -13.52 4.78 -2.53
C ALA A 7 -13.05 5.60 -3.74
N ALA A 8 -13.65 6.77 -3.94
CA ALA A 8 -13.38 7.65 -5.06
C ALA A 8 -12.36 8.72 -4.71
N ALA A 9 -11.48 9.01 -5.67
CA ALA A 9 -10.65 10.20 -5.72
C ALA A 9 -11.51 11.46 -5.91
N PRO A 10 -10.94 12.66 -5.69
CA PRO A 10 -11.65 13.92 -5.90
C PRO A 10 -12.16 14.15 -7.33
N ASP A 11 -11.63 13.43 -8.33
CA ASP A 11 -12.11 13.44 -9.71
C ASP A 11 -13.34 12.53 -9.96
N GLY A 12 -13.81 11.83 -8.91
CA GLY A 12 -14.95 10.92 -8.96
C GLY A 12 -14.62 9.51 -9.45
N GLN A 13 -13.39 9.22 -9.83
CA GLN A 13 -12.95 7.88 -10.22
C GLN A 13 -12.48 7.08 -9.00
N PRO A 14 -12.67 5.74 -8.95
CA PRO A 14 -12.18 4.92 -7.86
C PRO A 14 -10.64 4.86 -7.81
N TYR A 15 -10.06 4.83 -6.61
CA TYR A 15 -8.62 4.62 -6.46
C TYR A 15 -8.21 3.22 -6.91
N GLN A 16 -7.04 3.11 -7.56
CA GLN A 16 -6.37 1.85 -7.82
C GLN A 16 -5.24 1.62 -6.82
N LEU A 17 -5.28 0.47 -6.15
CA LEU A 17 -4.21 0.05 -5.26
C LEU A 17 -3.32 -1.00 -5.94
N THR A 18 -2.01 -0.79 -5.88
CA THR A 18 -1.01 -1.73 -6.36
C THR A 18 -0.24 -2.31 -5.19
N LEU A 19 -0.38 -3.60 -4.97
CA LEU A 19 0.45 -4.38 -4.04
C LEU A 19 1.64 -4.98 -4.79
N LEU A 20 2.85 -4.65 -4.37
CA LEU A 20 4.09 -5.27 -4.84
C LEU A 20 4.71 -6.08 -3.71
N GLN A 21 5.40 -7.16 -4.08
CA GLN A 21 6.20 -7.96 -3.16
C GLN A 21 7.57 -8.22 -3.80
N ASN A 22 8.65 -8.03 -3.05
CA ASN A 22 9.98 -8.39 -3.50
C ASN A 22 10.31 -9.86 -3.17
N ALA A 23 11.45 -10.35 -3.68
CA ALA A 23 11.88 -11.74 -3.47
C ALA A 23 12.10 -12.10 -1.99
N ASP A 24 12.44 -11.11 -1.16
CA ASP A 24 12.68 -11.28 0.28
C ASP A 24 11.39 -11.13 1.13
N GLY A 25 10.22 -11.01 0.49
CA GLY A 25 8.92 -11.01 1.14
C GLY A 25 8.47 -9.65 1.69
N MET A 26 9.23 -8.57 1.49
CA MET A 26 8.76 -7.21 1.75
C MET A 26 7.61 -6.85 0.82
N THR A 27 6.56 -6.22 1.36
CA THR A 27 5.41 -5.77 0.57
C THR A 27 5.22 -4.27 0.64
N VAL A 28 4.79 -3.67 -0.47
CA VAL A 28 4.42 -2.25 -0.52
C VAL A 28 3.06 -2.08 -1.19
N THR A 29 2.24 -1.18 -0.66
CA THR A 29 0.95 -0.79 -1.25
C THR A 29 1.02 0.66 -1.72
N LEU A 30 0.76 0.88 -3.00
CA LEU A 30 0.73 2.20 -3.61
C LEU A 30 -0.67 2.51 -4.14
N MET A 31 -1.04 3.78 -4.11
CA MET A 31 -2.26 4.32 -4.69
C MET A 31 -1.90 5.21 -5.87
N ASP A 32 -2.69 5.14 -6.94
CA ASP A 32 -2.53 5.97 -8.13
C ASP A 32 -2.79 7.46 -7.86
N TRP A 33 -3.77 7.79 -7.01
CA TRP A 33 -4.01 9.16 -6.60
C TRP A 33 -2.84 9.71 -5.75
N GLY A 34 -2.24 10.78 -6.25
CA GLY A 34 -1.05 11.40 -5.67
C GLY A 34 0.21 10.53 -5.72
N ALA A 35 0.18 9.40 -6.44
CA ALA A 35 1.22 8.37 -6.39
C ALA A 35 1.59 7.98 -4.95
N THR A 36 0.58 7.87 -4.08
CA THR A 36 0.76 7.81 -2.63
C THR A 36 1.24 6.43 -2.20
N TRP A 37 2.29 6.39 -1.38
CA TRP A 37 2.76 5.14 -0.75
C TRP A 37 2.03 4.93 0.58
N LEU A 38 1.11 3.98 0.61
CA LEU A 38 0.20 3.75 1.74
C LEU A 38 0.76 2.81 2.81
N SER A 39 1.59 1.83 2.43
CA SER A 39 2.12 0.82 3.36
C SER A 39 3.44 0.24 2.87
N ALA A 40 4.37 -0.02 3.79
CA ALA A 40 5.62 -0.73 3.57
C ALA A 40 5.89 -1.71 4.72
N VAL A 41 5.61 -3.00 4.49
CA VAL A 41 5.76 -4.03 5.50
C VAL A 41 7.04 -4.82 5.26
N LEU A 42 7.95 -4.76 6.22
CA LEU A 42 9.26 -5.44 6.19
C LEU A 42 9.26 -6.69 7.08
N PRO A 43 9.58 -7.88 6.55
CA PRO A 43 9.96 -9.03 7.36
C PRO A 43 11.30 -8.79 8.04
N LEU A 44 11.31 -8.85 9.37
CA LEU A 44 12.52 -8.73 10.19
C LEU A 44 13.14 -10.11 10.40
N LYS A 45 14.44 -10.14 10.73
CA LYS A 45 15.15 -11.38 11.07
C LYS A 45 14.55 -12.14 12.26
N SER A 46 13.83 -11.44 13.14
CA SER A 46 13.10 -12.06 14.26
C SER A 46 11.88 -12.87 13.80
N GLY A 47 11.48 -12.77 12.53
CA GLY A 47 10.24 -13.34 11.98
C GLY A 47 9.04 -12.41 12.08
N GLU A 48 9.16 -11.29 12.82
CA GLU A 48 8.12 -10.27 12.88
C GLU A 48 8.00 -9.50 11.55
N LYS A 49 6.79 -9.01 11.26
CA LYS A 49 6.55 -8.06 10.18
C LYS A 49 6.35 -6.67 10.76
N ARG A 50 6.98 -5.66 10.18
CA ARG A 50 6.89 -4.27 10.66
C ARG A 50 6.42 -3.34 9.55
N GLU A 51 5.35 -2.61 9.81
CA GLU A 51 4.97 -1.43 9.02
C GLU A 51 5.99 -0.31 9.29
N LEU A 52 6.57 0.23 8.22
CA LEU A 52 7.62 1.24 8.28
C LEU A 52 7.08 2.66 8.09
N LEU A 53 5.93 2.81 7.45
CA LEU A 53 5.36 4.11 7.14
C LEU A 53 4.39 4.56 8.23
N LEU A 54 4.43 5.86 8.53
CA LEU A 54 3.31 6.52 9.17
C LEU A 54 2.20 6.69 8.14
N GLY A 55 0.96 6.55 8.56
CA GLY A 55 -0.19 6.66 7.68
C GLY A 55 -1.46 7.05 8.42
N CYS A 56 -2.50 7.30 7.65
CA CYS A 56 -3.84 7.55 8.15
C CYS A 56 -4.64 6.23 8.18
N ARG A 57 -5.64 6.15 9.05
CA ARG A 57 -6.50 4.95 9.17
C ARG A 57 -7.28 4.66 7.88
N SER A 58 -7.61 5.70 7.14
CA SER A 58 -8.25 5.65 5.83
C SER A 58 -7.44 6.51 4.85
N PRO A 59 -7.30 6.08 3.58
CA PRO A 59 -6.82 6.94 2.50
C PRO A 59 -7.72 8.17 2.30
#